data_AF-A0A1H3BH13-F1
#
_entry.id   AF-A0A1H3BH13-F1
#
_cell.length_a   1.000
_cell.length_b   1.000
_cell.length_c   1.000
_cell.angle_alpha   90.00
_cell.angle_beta   90.00
_cell.angle_gamma   90.00
#
_symmetry.space_group_name_H-M   'P 1'
#
loop_
_entity.id
_entity.type
_entity.pdbx_description
1 polymer ?
#
loop_
_entity_poly.entity_id
_entity_poly.type
_entity_poly.pdbx_seq_one_letter_code
_entity_poly.pdbx_strand_id
1 'polypeptide(L)'
;MKKLTFYLMVMVLSLGAFPTTLFAAEKNGVAVEPEPKEIPAEVKTMLNRLEEIKAMDKSSLNSSEKKELRKEVRELKSELRSTGNGVYFSVGAIIIIILLLILLL
;
A
#
# COMPACT_ATOMS: atom_id res chain seq x y z
N MET A 1 50.51 -16.73 -19.75
CA MET A 1 49.07 -16.76 -19.38
C MET A 1 48.83 -16.43 -17.91
N LYS A 2 49.44 -17.13 -16.93
CA LYS A 2 49.13 -16.94 -15.49
C LYS A 2 49.34 -15.52 -14.92
N LYS A 3 50.36 -14.79 -15.41
CA LYS A 3 50.62 -13.39 -15.01
C LYS A 3 49.60 -12.42 -15.62
N LEU A 4 49.18 -12.67 -16.87
CA LEU A 4 48.16 -11.88 -17.55
C LEU A 4 46.79 -12.06 -16.88
N THR A 5 46.44 -13.29 -16.51
CA THR A 5 45.21 -13.56 -15.75
C THR A 5 45.25 -12.95 -14.36
N PHE A 6 46.44 -12.89 -13.72
CA PHE A 6 46.61 -12.20 -12.43
C PHE A 6 46.42 -10.68 -12.57
N TYR A 7 47.00 -10.05 -13.60
CA TYR A 7 46.77 -8.62 -13.88
C TYR A 7 45.30 -8.31 -14.22
N LEU A 8 44.63 -9.21 -14.97
CA LEU A 8 43.21 -9.07 -15.29
C LEU A 8 42.34 -9.19 -14.02
N MET A 9 42.66 -10.14 -13.14
CA MET A 9 41.95 -10.31 -11.86
C MET A 9 42.13 -9.09 -10.94
N VAL A 10 43.34 -8.52 -10.86
CA VAL A 10 43.61 -7.31 -10.07
C VAL A 10 42.90 -6.09 -10.65
N MET A 11 42.79 -5.97 -11.98
CA MET A 11 42.05 -4.89 -12.63
C MET A 11 40.53 -4.97 -12.37
N VAL A 12 39.96 -6.17 -12.40
CA VAL A 12 38.52 -6.35 -12.11
C VAL A 12 38.22 -6.07 -10.64
N LEU A 13 39.14 -6.42 -9.73
CA LEU A 13 39.00 -6.16 -8.31
C LEU A 13 39.11 -4.67 -7.97
N SER A 14 39.93 -3.89 -8.69
CA SER A 14 40.04 -2.44 -8.47
C SER A 14 38.82 -1.67 -8.97
N LEU A 15 38.06 -2.21 -9.93
CA LEU A 15 36.80 -1.62 -10.39
C LEU A 15 35.62 -1.84 -9.42
N GLY A 16 35.72 -2.80 -8.50
CA GLY A 16 34.66 -3.11 -7.51
C GLY A 16 34.77 -2.38 -6.19
N ALA A 17 35.88 -1.65 -5.95
CA ALA A 17 36.17 -0.98 -4.68
C ALA A 17 35.71 0.49 -4.61
N PHE A 18 34.89 0.94 -5.57
CA PHE A 18 34.20 2.23 -5.42
C PHE A 18 33.04 2.04 -4.46
N PRO A 19 32.96 2.79 -3.34
CA PRO A 19 31.76 2.77 -2.53
C PRO A 19 30.61 3.27 -3.41
N THR A 20 29.66 2.39 -3.75
CA THR A 20 28.38 2.82 -4.26
C THR A 20 27.69 3.53 -3.10
N THR A 21 27.90 4.84 -2.99
CA THR A 21 27.04 5.70 -2.19
C THR A 21 25.68 5.64 -2.85
N LEU A 22 24.89 4.63 -2.50
CA LEU A 22 23.45 4.67 -2.60
C LEU A 22 23.03 5.82 -1.69
N PHE A 23 23.02 7.03 -2.24
CA PHE A 23 22.06 7.99 -1.77
C PHE A 23 20.71 7.34 -2.03
N ALA A 24 20.13 6.74 -0.99
CA ALA A 24 18.70 6.89 -0.85
C ALA A 24 18.50 8.39 -1.01
N ALA A 25 17.90 8.78 -2.14
CA ALA A 25 17.02 9.91 -2.06
C ALA A 25 16.05 9.49 -0.96
N GLU A 26 16.37 9.89 0.27
CA GLU A 26 15.36 10.58 1.02
C GLU A 26 14.84 11.57 -0.02
N LYS A 27 13.73 11.19 -0.65
CA LYS A 27 12.60 12.07 -0.68
C LYS A 27 12.51 12.53 0.77
N ASN A 28 13.34 13.54 1.10
CA ASN A 28 12.93 14.65 1.90
C ASN A 28 11.51 14.76 1.43
N GLY A 29 10.59 14.50 2.35
CA GLY A 29 9.35 15.22 2.26
C GLY A 29 9.81 16.64 1.97
N VAL A 30 9.83 17.01 0.68
CA VAL A 30 9.02 18.11 0.22
C VAL A 30 7.83 17.93 1.14
N ALA A 31 7.85 18.73 2.20
CA ALA A 31 6.67 19.41 2.60
C ALA A 31 6.13 19.97 1.28
N VAL A 32 5.47 19.08 0.55
CA VAL A 32 4.11 19.25 0.16
C VAL A 32 3.50 19.48 1.52
N GLU A 33 3.64 20.73 2.01
CA GLU A 33 2.49 21.50 2.44
C GLU A 33 1.35 20.82 1.73
N PRO A 34 0.52 20.03 2.44
CA PRO A 34 -0.45 19.22 1.77
C PRO A 34 -1.26 20.23 0.98
N GLU A 35 -0.94 20.39 -0.32
CA GLU A 35 -1.84 20.90 -1.31
C GLU A 35 -3.08 20.14 -0.93
N PRO A 36 -4.13 20.83 -0.45
CA PRO A 36 -5.21 20.20 0.27
C PRO A 36 -5.71 19.19 -0.72
N LYS A 37 -5.29 17.91 -0.56
CA LYS A 37 -5.42 16.89 -1.58
C LYS A 37 -6.89 16.89 -1.76
N GLU A 38 -7.35 17.48 -2.85
CA GLU A 38 -8.75 17.77 -3.01
C GLU A 38 -9.35 16.40 -2.90
N ILE A 39 -10.00 16.13 -1.75
CA ILE A 39 -10.57 14.82 -1.50
C ILE A 39 -11.39 14.62 -2.77
N PRO A 40 -11.06 13.62 -3.61
CA PRO A 40 -11.63 13.55 -4.95
C PRO A 40 -13.12 13.74 -4.80
N ALA A 41 -13.76 14.55 -5.64
CA ALA A 41 -15.18 14.88 -5.42
C ALA A 41 -16.03 13.62 -5.16
N GLU A 42 -15.64 12.51 -5.79
CA GLU A 42 -16.14 11.15 -5.59
C GLU A 42 -15.92 10.57 -4.17
N VAL A 43 -14.76 10.77 -3.56
CA VAL A 43 -14.50 10.34 -2.17
C VAL A 43 -15.35 11.15 -1.19
N LYS A 44 -15.55 12.45 -1.43
CA LYS A 44 -16.43 13.29 -0.59
C LYS A 44 -17.88 12.83 -0.67
N THR A 45 -18.39 12.48 -1.87
CA THR A 45 -19.77 11.98 -2.00
C THR A 45 -19.96 10.64 -1.30
N MET A 46 -18.99 9.73 -1.38
CA MET A 46 -19.01 8.45 -0.64
C MET A 46 -19.01 8.66 0.87
N LEU A 47 -18.21 9.61 1.39
CA LEU A 47 -18.19 9.95 2.81
C LEU A 47 -19.52 10.57 3.27
N ASN A 48 -20.07 11.51 2.49
CA ASN A 48 -21.37 12.12 2.78
C ASN A 48 -22.49 11.07 2.85
N ARG A 49 -22.48 10.10 1.93
CA ARG A 49 -23.46 9.00 1.94
C ARG A 49 -23.32 8.12 3.18
N LEU A 50 -22.10 7.84 3.62
CA LEU A 50 -21.87 7.11 4.87
C LEU A 50 -22.37 7.87 6.09
N GLU A 51 -22.20 9.20 6.12
CA GLU A 51 -22.74 10.05 7.19
C GLU A 51 -24.26 10.09 7.17
N GLU A 52 -24.89 10.17 6.00
CA GLU A 52 -26.34 10.09 5.84
C GLU A 52 -26.89 8.75 6.39
N ILE A 53 -26.30 7.62 5.98
CA ILE A 53 -26.69 6.29 6.50
C ILE A 53 -26.46 6.20 8.01
N LYS A 54 -25.45 6.88 8.55
CA LYS A 54 -25.16 6.90 9.99
C LYS A 54 -26.19 7.73 10.77
N ALA A 55 -26.61 8.87 10.23
CA ALA A 55 -27.57 9.78 10.83
C ALA A 55 -29.03 9.31 10.68
N MET A 56 -29.30 8.42 9.72
CA MET A 56 -30.63 7.84 9.50
C MET A 56 -31.13 7.04 10.71
N ASP A 57 -32.39 7.27 11.09
CA ASP A 57 -33.08 6.42 12.06
C ASP A 57 -33.45 5.07 11.41
N LYS A 58 -33.05 3.98 12.08
CA LYS A 58 -33.18 2.60 11.59
C LYS A 58 -34.18 1.81 12.43
N SER A 59 -34.83 2.45 13.40
CA SER A 59 -35.78 1.84 14.32
C SER A 59 -36.95 1.19 13.56
N SER A 60 -37.43 1.85 12.50
CA SER A 60 -38.54 1.41 11.65
C SER A 60 -38.14 0.44 10.53
N LEU A 61 -36.85 0.22 10.28
CA LEU A 61 -36.39 -0.62 9.17
C LEU A 61 -36.49 -2.12 9.50
N ASN A 62 -36.87 -2.91 8.51
CA ASN A 62 -36.89 -4.37 8.60
C ASN A 62 -35.46 -4.96 8.57
N SER A 63 -35.34 -6.25 8.85
CA SER A 63 -34.05 -6.94 8.89
C SER A 63 -33.33 -7.02 7.52
N SER A 64 -34.07 -7.09 6.41
CA SER A 64 -33.49 -7.09 5.05
C SER A 64 -32.97 -5.71 4.64
N GLU A 65 -33.70 -4.64 4.91
CA GLU A 65 -33.30 -3.25 4.67
C GLU A 65 -32.05 -2.89 5.48
N LYS A 66 -32.02 -3.29 6.76
CA LYS A 66 -30.82 -3.17 7.61
C LYS A 66 -29.63 -3.94 7.05
N LYS A 67 -29.85 -5.08 6.38
CA LYS A 67 -28.79 -5.88 5.75
C LYS A 67 -28.28 -5.22 4.47
N GLU A 68 -29.16 -4.60 3.70
CA GLU A 68 -28.80 -3.83 2.51
C GLU A 68 -27.96 -2.61 2.87
N LEU A 69 -28.37 -1.82 3.87
CA LEU A 69 -27.57 -0.70 4.36
C LEU A 69 -26.18 -1.14 4.86
N ARG A 70 -26.07 -2.33 5.47
CA ARG A 70 -24.76 -2.88 5.90
C ARG A 70 -23.90 -3.31 4.71
N LYS A 71 -24.49 -3.76 3.61
CA LYS A 71 -23.75 -4.10 2.38
C LYS A 71 -23.25 -2.83 1.71
N GLU A 72 -24.12 -1.83 1.55
CA GLU A 72 -23.78 -0.52 0.98
C GLU A 72 -22.61 0.12 1.76
N VAL A 73 -22.68 0.15 3.10
CA VAL A 73 -21.59 0.65 3.94
C VAL A 73 -20.28 -0.13 3.76
N ARG A 74 -20.34 -1.45 3.57
CA ARG A 74 -19.14 -2.29 3.37
C ARG A 74 -18.52 -2.05 2.00
N GLU A 75 -19.33 -1.90 0.97
CA GLU A 75 -18.91 -1.60 -0.40
C GLU A 75 -18.24 -0.23 -0.46
N LEU A 76 -18.90 0.82 0.04
CA LEU A 76 -18.32 2.16 0.13
C LEU A 76 -17.01 2.18 0.93
N LYS A 77 -16.95 1.45 2.05
CA LYS A 77 -15.72 1.34 2.84
C LYS A 77 -14.61 0.58 2.09
N SER A 78 -14.95 -0.41 1.28
CA SER A 78 -13.97 -1.16 0.47
C SER A 78 -13.43 -0.31 -0.67
N GLU A 79 -14.30 0.47 -1.32
CA GLU A 79 -13.97 1.40 -2.38
C GLU A 79 -13.03 2.49 -1.86
N LEU A 80 -13.40 3.16 -0.76
CA LEU A 80 -12.55 4.15 -0.08
C LEU A 80 -11.19 3.58 0.35
N ARG A 81 -11.15 2.31 0.77
CA ARG A 81 -9.89 1.62 1.14
C ARG A 81 -9.04 1.27 -0.06
N SER A 82 -9.65 0.99 -1.22
CA SER A 82 -8.94 0.74 -2.47
C SER A 82 -8.38 2.03 -3.07
N THR A 83 -9.09 3.16 -2.90
CA THR A 83 -8.62 4.49 -3.31
C THR A 83 -7.40 4.96 -2.51
N GLY A 84 -7.21 4.46 -1.28
CA GLY A 84 -6.06 4.78 -0.44
C GLY A 84 -5.00 3.69 -0.43
N ASN A 85 -4.09 3.67 -1.41
CA ASN A 85 -2.74 3.03 -1.44
C ASN A 85 -2.42 1.92 -0.40
N GLY A 86 -3.32 0.97 -0.16
CA GLY A 86 -3.17 -0.04 0.88
C GLY A 86 -3.26 -1.44 0.29
N VAL A 87 -2.15 -2.17 0.29
CA VAL A 87 -2.15 -3.60 -0.08
C VAL A 87 -2.65 -4.40 1.13
N TYR A 88 -3.87 -4.91 1.03
CA TYR A 88 -4.45 -5.77 2.06
C TYR A 88 -4.16 -7.23 1.72
N PHE A 89 -3.32 -7.89 2.52
CA PHE A 89 -3.15 -9.34 2.44
C PHE A 89 -4.26 -10.04 3.22
N SER A 90 -4.88 -11.05 2.60
CA SER A 90 -5.81 -11.93 3.31
C SER A 90 -5.06 -12.73 4.38
N VAL A 91 -5.77 -13.20 5.42
CA VAL A 91 -5.15 -14.03 6.47
C VAL A 91 -4.46 -15.26 5.86
N GLY A 92 -5.07 -15.89 4.86
CA GLY A 92 -4.47 -17.00 4.12
C GLY A 92 -3.21 -16.60 3.34
N ALA A 93 -3.20 -15.42 2.71
CA ALA A 93 -2.04 -14.91 1.99
C ALA A 93 -0.85 -14.64 2.93
N ILE A 94 -1.11 -14.11 4.13
CA ILE A 94 -0.08 -13.91 5.16
C ILE A 94 0.55 -15.25 5.58
N ILE A 95 -0.27 -16.28 5.78
CA ILE A 95 0.21 -17.63 6.16
C ILE A 95 1.12 -18.23 5.09
N ILE A 96 0.74 -18.11 3.81
CA ILE A 96 1.53 -18.62 2.68
C ILE A 96 2.88 -17.88 2.56
N ILE A 97 2.88 -16.55 2.72
CA ILE A 97 4.11 -15.75 2.69
C ILE A 97 5.07 -16.19 3.80
N ILE A 98 4.55 -16.40 5.02
CA ILE A 98 5.36 -16.88 6.15
C ILE A 98 5.95 -18.27 5.87
N LEU A 99 5.15 -19.20 5.34
CA LEU A 99 5.64 -20.53 4.97
C LEU A 99 6.76 -20.49 3.92
N LEU A 100 6.62 -19.64 2.90
CA LEU A 100 7.64 -19.47 1.88
C LEU A 100 8.95 -18.89 2.45
N LEU A 101 8.87 -17.93 3.37
CA LEU A 101 10.06 -17.38 4.04
C LEU A 101 10.80 -18.44 4.86
N ILE A 102 10.09 -19.35 5.51
CA ILE A 102 10.71 -20.47 6.26
C ILE A 102 11.40 -21.48 5.33
N LEU A 103 10.88 -21.65 4.11
CA LEU A 103 11.40 -22.63 3.14
C LEU A 103 12.58 -22.08 2.33
N LEU A 104 12.62 -20.75 2.12
CA LEU A 104 13.67 -20.06 1.36
C LEU A 104 14.86 -19.59 2.23
N LEU A 105 14.65 -19.40 3.53
CA LEU A 105 15.71 -19.09 4.49
C LEU A 105 16.45 -20.35 4.92
#